data_AF-A0A2E9PT43-F1
#
_entry.id   AF-A0A2E9PT43-F1
#
_cell.length_a   1.000
_cell.length_b   1.000
_cell.length_c   1.000
_cell.angle_alpha   90.00
_cell.angle_beta   90.00
_cell.angle_gamma   90.00
#
_symmetry.space_group_name_H-M   'P 1'
#
loop_
_entity.id
_entity.type
_entity.pdbx_description
1 polymer ?
#
loop_
_entity_poly.entity_id
_entity_poly.type
_entity_poly.pdbx_seq_one_letter_code
_entity_poly.pdbx_strand_id
1 'polypeptide(L)'
;MDRFVPDKGWYDADSLRLQAPRNLAASLVIEAAEVLEHFQWEGATPDTEALGAELADVGLYLLQLARACEIDLEKTMLAKLRENYGRDRG
;
A
#
# COMPACT_ATOMS: atom_id res chain seq x y z
N MET A 1 7.05 -12.65 -7.59
CA MET A 1 6.16 -11.71 -8.29
C MET A 1 7.00 -10.61 -8.97
N ASP A 2 8.16 -10.95 -9.54
CA ASP A 2 9.13 -9.95 -10.03
C ASP A 2 9.12 -9.81 -11.55
N ARG A 3 8.12 -10.38 -12.22
CA ARG A 3 8.07 -10.45 -13.67
C ARG A 3 6.70 -10.04 -14.19
N PHE A 4 6.26 -8.83 -13.87
CA PHE A 4 5.16 -8.17 -14.60
C PHE A 4 5.10 -6.65 -14.35
N VAL A 5 6.21 -5.91 -14.47
CA VAL A 5 6.13 -4.45 -14.78
C VAL A 5 7.35 -3.96 -15.60
N PRO A 6 7.55 -4.35 -16.88
CA PRO A 6 8.42 -3.57 -17.77
C PRO A 6 7.68 -2.63 -18.73
N ASP A 7 6.36 -2.76 -18.89
CA ASP A 7 5.69 -2.19 -20.08
C ASP A 7 5.17 -0.74 -19.93
N LYS A 8 5.43 -0.07 -18.80
CA LYS A 8 4.91 1.29 -18.55
C LYS A 8 6.00 2.37 -18.38
N GLY A 9 7.29 2.03 -18.47
CA GLY A 9 8.37 3.01 -18.26
C GLY A 9 8.44 3.59 -16.84
N TRP A 10 7.79 2.94 -15.86
CA TRP A 10 7.72 3.43 -14.46
C TRP A 10 9.07 3.37 -13.72
N TYR A 11 10.04 2.65 -14.29
CA TYR A 11 11.39 2.50 -13.74
C TYR A 11 12.45 3.32 -14.48
N ASP A 12 12.07 4.11 -15.49
CA ASP A 12 13.02 4.99 -16.18
C ASP A 12 13.41 6.17 -15.28
N ALA A 13 14.71 6.48 -15.25
CA ALA A 13 15.27 7.57 -14.44
C ALA A 13 14.66 8.94 -14.79
N ASP A 14 14.12 9.10 -16.00
CA ASP A 14 13.47 10.31 -16.51
C ASP A 14 11.94 10.30 -16.35
N SER A 15 11.38 9.30 -15.64
CA SER A 15 9.95 9.23 -15.37
C SER A 15 9.54 10.33 -14.37
N LEU A 16 8.49 11.10 -14.72
CA LEU A 16 7.82 12.01 -13.77
C LEU A 16 7.27 11.27 -12.53
N ARG A 17 7.20 9.94 -12.59
CA ARG A 17 6.83 9.02 -11.50
C ARG A 17 8.06 8.36 -10.88
N LEU A 18 9.13 9.11 -10.67
CA LEU A 18 10.27 8.68 -9.86
C LEU A 18 9.76 8.00 -8.59
N GLN A 19 10.23 6.77 -8.37
CA GLN A 19 9.96 5.92 -7.20
C GLN A 19 10.65 6.48 -5.93
N ALA A 20 10.65 7.80 -5.77
CA ALA A 20 11.11 8.46 -4.56
C ALA A 20 10.15 8.10 -3.41
N PRO A 21 10.66 7.81 -2.19
CA PRO A 21 9.83 7.46 -1.04
C PRO A 21 8.68 8.44 -0.79
N ARG A 22 8.90 9.74 -1.00
CA ARG A 22 7.86 10.77 -0.87
C ARG A 22 6.69 10.55 -1.84
N ASN A 23 6.96 10.22 -3.09
CA ASN A 23 5.92 10.04 -4.10
C ASN A 23 5.13 8.75 -3.83
N LEU A 24 5.83 7.69 -3.44
CA LEU A 24 5.21 6.42 -3.05
C LEU A 24 4.32 6.57 -1.82
N ALA A 25 4.76 7.33 -0.82
CA ALA A 25 3.93 7.65 0.36
C ALA A 25 2.70 8.49 -0.01
N ALA A 26 2.82 9.43 -0.94
CA ALA A 26 1.68 10.20 -1.43
C ALA A 26 0.67 9.31 -2.17
N SER A 27 1.13 8.45 -3.09
CA SER A 27 0.28 7.47 -3.77
C SER A 27 -0.42 6.53 -2.79
N LEU A 28 0.31 5.98 -1.81
CA LEU A 28 -0.27 5.13 -0.77
C LEU A 28 -1.47 5.79 -0.06
N VAL A 29 -1.37 7.08 0.26
CA VAL A 29 -2.45 7.83 0.92
C VAL A 29 -3.62 8.09 -0.02
N ILE A 30 -3.35 8.33 -1.31
CA ILE A 30 -4.39 8.51 -2.32
C ILE A 30 -5.23 7.23 -2.43
N GLU A 31 -4.60 6.07 -2.65
CA GLU A 31 -5.35 4.81 -2.78
C GLU A 31 -6.07 4.44 -1.48
N ALA A 32 -5.50 4.78 -0.32
CA ALA A 32 -6.18 4.59 0.96
C ALA A 32 -7.42 5.48 1.11
N ALA A 33 -7.44 6.65 0.46
CA ALA A 33 -8.64 7.48 0.38
C ALA A 33 -9.69 6.86 -0.56
N GLU A 34 -9.28 6.24 -1.67
CA GLU A 34 -10.20 5.52 -2.57
C GLU A 34 -10.87 4.33 -1.85
N VAL A 35 -10.12 3.61 -1.01
CA VAL A 35 -10.71 2.60 -0.08
C VAL A 35 -11.79 3.22 0.82
N LEU A 36 -11.59 4.44 1.32
CA LEU A 36 -12.56 5.12 2.19
C LEU A 36 -13.84 5.52 1.43
N GLU A 37 -13.74 5.85 0.13
CA GLU A 37 -14.90 6.25 -0.69
C GLU A 37 -15.97 5.15 -0.74
N HIS A 38 -15.57 3.87 -0.69
CA HIS A 38 -16.47 2.73 -0.61
C HIS A 38 -17.36 2.71 0.64
N PHE A 39 -16.99 3.46 1.69
CA PHE A 39 -17.69 3.51 2.97
C PHE A 39 -18.23 4.91 3.29
N GLN A 40 -18.10 5.87 2.38
CA GLN A 40 -18.44 7.27 2.65
C GLN A 40 -19.94 7.49 2.91
N TRP A 41 -20.82 6.70 2.28
CA TRP A 41 -22.27 6.85 2.40
C TRP A 41 -22.87 5.73 3.25
N GLU A 42 -23.57 6.09 4.32
CA GLU A 42 -24.21 5.14 5.24
C GLU A 42 -25.22 4.23 4.51
N GLY A 43 -25.19 2.92 4.81
CA GLY A 43 -26.16 1.94 4.31
C GLY A 43 -25.86 1.35 2.92
N ALA A 44 -24.78 1.77 2.25
CA ALA A 44 -24.31 1.11 1.03
C ALA A 44 -23.49 -0.15 1.38
N THR A 45 -23.79 -1.27 0.70
CA THR A 45 -22.87 -2.42 0.70
C THR A 45 -21.78 -2.10 -0.32
N PRO A 46 -20.48 -2.11 0.06
CA PRO A 46 -19.41 -1.82 -0.87
C PRO A 46 -19.36 -2.89 -1.98
N ASP A 47 -19.13 -2.44 -3.22
CA ASP A 47 -18.76 -3.35 -4.30
C ASP A 47 -17.42 -3.99 -3.96
N THR A 48 -17.46 -5.31 -3.70
CA THR A 48 -16.29 -6.06 -3.24
C THR A 48 -15.21 -6.18 -4.30
N GLU A 49 -15.56 -6.12 -5.59
CA GLU A 49 -14.56 -6.18 -6.67
C GLU A 49 -13.78 -4.87 -6.71
N ALA A 50 -14.49 -3.74 -6.73
CA ALA A 50 -13.88 -2.42 -6.72
C ALA A 50 -13.08 -2.17 -5.43
N LEU A 51 -13.64 -2.48 -4.25
CA LEU A 51 -12.92 -2.39 -2.98
C LEU A 51 -11.65 -3.27 -2.99
N GLY A 52 -11.73 -4.45 -3.60
CA GLY A 52 -10.59 -5.35 -3.73
C GLY A 52 -9.47 -4.76 -4.59
N ALA A 53 -9.79 -4.00 -5.63
CA ALA A 53 -8.83 -3.29 -6.46
C ALA A 53 -8.09 -2.20 -5.65
N GLU A 54 -8.83 -1.36 -4.92
CA GLU A 54 -8.20 -0.28 -4.13
C GLU A 54 -7.34 -0.80 -2.98
N LEU A 55 -7.78 -1.89 -2.32
CA LEU A 55 -6.95 -2.57 -1.32
C LEU A 55 -5.67 -3.15 -1.92
N ALA A 56 -5.72 -3.66 -3.16
CA ALA A 56 -4.54 -4.15 -3.85
C ALA A 56 -3.57 -3.01 -4.16
N ASP A 57 -4.07 -1.87 -4.61
CA ASP A 57 -3.23 -0.71 -4.93
C ASP A 57 -2.57 -0.12 -3.67
N VAL A 58 -3.29 -0.01 -2.55
CA VAL A 58 -2.70 0.30 -1.24
C VAL A 58 -1.57 -0.66 -0.89
N GLY A 59 -1.81 -1.97 -1.03
CA GLY A 59 -0.81 -3.01 -0.75
C GLY A 59 0.43 -2.88 -1.65
N LEU A 60 0.24 -2.62 -2.94
CA LEU A 60 1.32 -2.47 -3.91
C LEU A 60 2.18 -1.23 -3.61
N TYR A 61 1.59 -0.08 -3.28
CA TYR A 61 2.38 1.11 -2.91
C TYR A 61 3.08 0.94 -1.57
N LEU A 62 2.47 0.25 -0.60
CA LEU A 62 3.11 -0.06 0.67
C LEU A 62 4.36 -0.92 0.47
N LEU A 63 4.27 -1.97 -0.35
CA LEU A 63 5.39 -2.85 -0.69
C LEU A 63 6.50 -2.08 -1.44
N GLN A 64 6.12 -1.24 -2.40
CA GLN A 64 7.08 -0.40 -3.13
C GLN A 64 7.79 0.60 -2.21
N LEU A 65 7.05 1.23 -1.29
CA LEU A 65 7.60 2.17 -0.31
C LEU A 65 8.56 1.48 0.66
N ALA A 66 8.19 0.30 1.17
CA ALA A 66 9.07 -0.50 2.03
C ALA A 66 10.37 -0.85 1.31
N ARG A 67 10.28 -1.29 0.05
CA ARG A 67 11.46 -1.56 -0.79
C ARG A 67 12.32 -0.32 -0.99
N ALA A 68 11.72 0.84 -1.31
CA ALA A 68 12.44 2.10 -1.54
C ALA A 68 13.12 2.63 -0.27
N CYS A 69 12.62 2.26 0.91
CA CYS A 69 13.18 2.62 2.21
C CYS A 69 14.06 1.51 2.83
N GLU A 70 14.34 0.42 2.09
CA GLU A 70 15.12 -0.74 2.55
C GLU A 70 14.56 -1.39 3.84
N ILE A 71 13.23 -1.42 3.97
CA ILE A 71 12.52 -2.01 5.11
C ILE A 71 12.10 -3.43 4.76
N ASP A 72 12.53 -4.40 5.59
CA ASP A 72 11.93 -5.73 5.65
C ASP A 72 10.55 -5.63 6.31
N LEU A 73 9.53 -5.44 5.46
CA LEU A 73 8.17 -5.19 5.92
C LEU A 73 7.58 -6.40 6.65
N GLU A 74 7.84 -7.62 6.18
CA GLU A 74 7.35 -8.85 6.82
C GLU A 74 7.89 -8.98 8.24
N LYS A 75 9.21 -8.86 8.41
CA LYS A 75 9.84 -8.92 9.72
C LYS A 75 9.34 -7.81 10.64
N THR A 76 9.20 -6.60 10.10
CA THR A 76 8.67 -5.44 10.85
C THR A 76 7.23 -5.68 11.32
N MET A 77 6.35 -6.19 10.45
CA MET A 77 4.96 -6.51 10.79
C MET A 77 4.89 -7.60 11.86
N LEU A 78 5.67 -8.68 11.73
CA LEU A 78 5.72 -9.76 12.72
C LEU A 78 6.21 -9.27 14.08
N ALA A 79 7.23 -8.39 14.10
CA ALA A 79 7.67 -7.75 15.33
C ALA A 79 6.56 -6.89 15.95
N LYS A 80 5.83 -6.13 15.14
CA LYS A 80 4.74 -5.28 15.61
C LYS A 80 3.58 -6.07 16.19
N LEU A 81 3.20 -7.18 15.57
CA LEU A 81 2.18 -8.08 16.10
C LEU A 81 2.58 -8.60 17.48
N ARG A 82 3.83 -9.05 17.66
CA ARG A 82 4.33 -9.50 18.98
C ARG A 82 4.23 -8.42 20.05
N GLU A 83 4.55 -7.16 19.72
CA GLU A 83 4.38 -6.04 20.65
C GLU A 83 2.91 -5.84 21.04
N ASN A 84 2.00 -5.83 20.07
CA ASN A 84 0.57 -5.61 20.33
C ASN A 84 -0.02 -6.73 21.19
N TYR A 85 0.29 -8.00 20.89
CA TYR A 85 -0.12 -9.14 21.73
C TYR A 85 0.40 -9.06 23.18
N GLY A 86 1.54 -8.40 23.41
CA GLY A 86 2.07 -8.15 24.74
C GLY A 86 1.33 -7.03 25.49
N ARG A 87 0.74 -6.07 24.77
CA ARG A 87 0.00 -4.92 25.36
C ARG A 87 -1.41 -5.29 25.79
N ASP A 88 -2.10 -6.14 25.03
CA ASP A 88 -3.48 -6.56 25.36
C ASP A 88 -3.56 -7.53 26.55
N ARG A 89 -2.42 -7.92 27.13
CA ARG A 89 -2.32 -8.78 28.32
C ARG A 89 -1.81 -8.04 29.57
N GLY A 90 -1.63 -6.72 29.49
CA GLY A 90 -1.14 -5.85 30.57
C GLY A 90 -2.23 -5.04 31.24
#